data_AF-A0A838B4A8-F1
#
_entry.id   AF-A0A838B4A8-F1
#
_cell.length_a   1.000
_cell.length_b   1.000
_cell.length_c   1.000
_cell.angle_alpha   90.00
_cell.angle_beta   90.00
_cell.angle_gamma   90.00
#
_symmetry.space_group_name_H-M   'P 1'
#
loop_
_entity.id
_entity.type
_entity.pdbx_description
1 polymer ?
#
loop_
_entity_poly.entity_id
_entity_poly.type
_entity_poly.pdbx_seq_one_letter_code
_entity_poly.pdbx_strand_id
1 'polypeptide(L)' 'MLARPETYRCIECGLPYQASGFWYYHGELERGPAYWTDRGILCSPQCSLAHYRTRAAEGTLPQEPAPDPLEVQPIRR' A
#
# COMPACT_ATOMS: atom_id res chain seq x y z
N MET A 1 11.18 4.38 -16.41
CA MET A 1 10.25 5.11 -15.51
C MET A 1 8.87 4.50 -15.75
N LEU A 2 8.46 3.51 -14.95
CA LEU A 2 7.14 2.88 -15.09
C LEU A 2 6.09 3.92 -14.70
N ALA A 3 5.24 4.29 -15.65
CA ALA A 3 4.08 5.15 -15.42
C ALA A 3 3.21 4.50 -14.34
N ARG A 4 3.36 4.92 -13.08
CA ARG A 4 2.52 4.44 -11.98
C ARG A 4 1.16 5.12 -12.15
N PRO A 5 0.06 4.37 -12.27
CA PRO A 5 -1.24 4.97 -12.51
C PRO A 5 -1.54 6.00 -11.43
N GLU A 6 -1.86 7.19 -11.91
CA GLU A 6 -2.34 8.41 -11.26
C GLU A 6 -3.61 8.15 -10.41
N THR A 7 -4.06 6.89 -10.36
CA THR A 7 -5.31 6.39 -9.81
C THR A 7 -5.15 5.70 -8.46
N TYR A 8 -3.94 5.44 -7.97
CA TYR A 8 -3.79 4.78 -6.68
C TYR A 8 -4.32 5.66 -5.54
N ARG A 9 -5.13 5.05 -4.68
CA ARG A 9 -5.73 5.67 -3.50
C ARG A 9 -5.53 4.77 -2.30
N CYS A 10 -5.47 5.37 -1.11
CA CYS A 10 -5.47 4.59 0.12
C CYS A 10 -6.75 3.75 0.19
N ILE A 11 -6.60 2.44 0.41
CA ILE A 11 -7.75 1.52 0.45
C ILE A 11 -8.63 1.70 1.70
N GLU A 12 -8.14 2.42 2.72
CA GLU A 12 -8.90 2.68 3.95
C GLU A 12 -9.65 4.02 3.91
N CYS A 13 -8.99 5.10 3.47
CA CYS A 13 -9.56 6.45 3.54
C CYS A 13 -9.77 7.12 2.16
N GLY A 14 -9.33 6.49 1.08
CA GLY A 14 -9.47 7.02 -0.27
C GLY A 14 -8.50 8.15 -0.64
N LEU A 15 -7.57 8.52 0.25
CA LEU A 15 -6.60 9.60 0.01
C LEU A 15 -5.80 9.30 -1.28
N PRO A 16 -5.74 10.25 -2.24
CA PRO A 16 -4.95 10.06 -3.45
C PRO A 16 -3.47 9.85 -3.15
N TYR A 17 -2.83 8.95 -3.89
CA TYR A 17 -1.38 8.88 -3.95
C TYR A 17 -0.82 10.24 -4.39
N GLN A 18 0.35 10.65 -3.89
CA GLN A 18 0.94 11.99 -4.13
C GLN A 18 0.26 13.15 -3.39
N ALA A 19 -0.87 12.93 -2.71
CA ALA A 19 -1.49 13.97 -1.89
C ALA A 19 -0.65 14.30 -0.65
N SER A 20 -0.79 15.53 -0.14
CA SER A 20 -0.23 15.92 1.15
C SER A 20 -0.74 15.00 2.25
N GLY A 21 0.18 14.53 3.11
CA GLY A 21 -0.14 13.58 4.17
C GLY A 21 -0.02 12.10 3.76
N PHE A 22 0.34 11.80 2.51
CA PHE A 22 0.71 10.45 2.09
C PHE A 22 2.17 10.15 2.45
N TRP A 23 2.43 9.02 3.12
CA TRP A 23 3.75 8.63 3.61
C TRP A 23 4.48 7.76 2.59
N TYR A 24 5.75 8.09 2.34
CA TYR A 24 6.64 7.37 1.43
C TYR A 24 7.78 6.71 2.18
N TYR A 25 8.34 5.65 1.61
CA TYR A 25 9.51 5.01 2.19
C TYR A 25 10.69 5.99 2.23
N HIS A 26 11.25 6.23 3.43
CA HIS A 26 12.22 7.32 3.70
C HIS A 26 11.73 8.75 3.34
N GLY A 27 10.43 8.95 3.19
CA GLY A 27 9.87 10.24 2.77
C GLY A 27 10.09 10.56 1.27
N GLU A 28 10.61 9.62 0.49
CA GLU A 28 10.94 9.82 -0.93
C GLU A 28 9.84 9.25 -1.84
N LEU A 29 9.13 10.11 -2.59
CA LEU A 29 8.07 9.70 -3.52
C LEU A 29 8.51 8.60 -4.51
N GLU A 30 9.76 8.69 -4.96
CA GLU A 30 10.36 7.74 -5.92
C GLU A 30 10.43 6.31 -5.36
N ARG A 31 10.68 6.20 -4.05
CA ARG A 31 10.74 4.93 -3.31
C ARG A 31 9.36 4.31 -3.07
N GLY A 32 8.28 5.02 -3.39
CA GLY A 32 6.93 4.48 -3.27
C GLY A 32 6.31 4.63 -1.88
N PRO A 33 5.10 4.09 -1.67
CA PRO A 33 4.37 4.19 -0.41
C PRO A 33 5.15 3.50 0.72
N ALA A 34 5.14 4.09 1.92
CA ALA A 34 5.72 3.47 3.10
C ALA A 34 4.93 2.24 3.59
N TYR A 35 3.65 2.16 3.24
CA TYR A 35 2.72 1.14 3.72
C TYR A 35 1.88 0.58 2.58
N TRP A 36 1.80 -0.75 2.49
CA TRP A 36 0.99 -1.49 1.53
C TRP A 36 0.58 -2.85 2.10
N THR A 37 -0.38 -3.49 1.43
CA THR A 37 -0.87 -4.84 1.72
C THR A 37 -1.13 -5.60 0.42
N ASP A 38 -1.56 -6.85 0.54
CA ASP A 38 -2.08 -7.67 -0.55
C ASP A 38 -3.26 -7.02 -1.30
N ARG A 39 -3.98 -6.10 -0.65
CA ARG A 39 -5.18 -5.44 -1.19
C ARG A 39 -4.94 -4.03 -1.74
N GLY A 40 -3.74 -3.46 -1.55
CA GLY A 40 -3.39 -2.14 -2.07
C GLY A 40 -2.53 -1.31 -1.13
N ILE A 41 -2.54 0.01 -1.33
CA ILE A 41 -1.64 0.94 -0.63
C ILE A 41 -2.35 1.68 0.52
N LEU A 42 -1.56 2.15 1.48
CA LEU A 42 -2.03 2.85 2.67
C LEU A 42 -1.27 4.17 2.83
N CYS A 43 -1.99 5.26 3.13
CA CYS A 43 -1.36 6.57 3.17
C CYS A 43 -0.55 6.86 4.44
N SER A 44 -0.80 6.12 5.53
CA SER A 44 -0.23 6.46 6.85
C SER A 44 -0.18 5.25 7.80
N PRO A 45 0.59 5.32 8.90
CA PRO A 45 0.59 4.28 9.93
C PRO A 45 -0.80 4.07 10.54
N GLN A 46 -1.60 5.13 10.63
CA GLN A 46 -2.96 5.08 11.17
C GLN A 46 -3.87 4.23 10.29
N CYS A 47 -3.82 4.43 8.96
CA CYS A 47 -4.58 3.60 8.02
C CYS A 47 -4.08 2.16 8.02
N SER A 48 -2.77 1.92 8.18
CA SER A 48 -2.23 0.56 8.31
C SER A 48 -2.80 -0.19 9.53
N LEU A 49 -2.83 0.46 10.69
CA LEU A 49 -3.42 -0.12 11.90
C LEU A 49 -4.94 -0.30 11.79
N ALA A 50 -5.64 0.64 11.15
CA ALA A 50 -7.07 0.51 10.89
C ALA A 50 -7.36 -0.71 10.00
N HIS A 51 -6.63 -0.86 8.88
CA HIS A 51 -6.73 -2.00 7.99
C HIS A 51 -6.50 -3.32 8.74
N TYR A 52 -5.43 -3.41 9.52
CA TYR A 52 -5.12 -4.61 10.31
C TYR A 52 -6.26 -4.99 11.26
N ARG A 53 -6.83 -4.02 11.99
CA ARG A 53 -7.94 -4.26 12.91
C ARG A 53 -9.20 -4.74 12.19
N THR A 54 -9.52 -4.15 11.05
CA THR A 54 -10.64 -4.60 10.21
C THR A 54 -10.45 -6.05 9.78
N ARG A 55 -9.28 -6.39 9.22
CA ARG A 55 -8.95 -7.75 8.77
C ARG A 55 -8.96 -8.76 9.93
N ALA A 56 -8.50 -8.35 11.11
CA ALA A 56 -8.54 -9.18 12.31
C ALA A 56 -9.98 -9.49 12.75
N ALA A 57 -10.85 -8.49 12.74
CA ALA A 57 -12.27 -8.67 13.06
C ALA A 57 -13.00 -9.55 12.04
N GLU A 58 -12.61 -9.47 10.77
CA GLU A 58 -13.13 -10.31 9.69
C GLU A 58 -12.54 -11.73 9.67
N GLY A 59 -11.47 -11.99 10.42
CA GLY A 59 -10.72 -13.25 10.36
C GLY A 59 -9.96 -13.45 9.04
N THR A 60 -9.63 -12.37 8.34
CA THR A 60 -9.00 -12.41 7.00
C THR A 60 -7.54 -11.95 7.00
N LEU A 61 -6.85 -12.00 8.16
CA LEU A 61 -5.44 -11.65 8.25
C LEU A 61 -4.57 -12.55 7.38
N PRO A 62 -3.61 -11.99 6.61
CA PRO A 62 -2.70 -12.78 5.81
C PRO A 62 -1.74 -13.58 6.71
N GLN A 63 -1.35 -14.77 6.25
CA GLN A 63 -0.39 -15.64 6.95
C GLN A 63 1.06 -15.35 6.53
N GLU A 64 1.24 -14.64 5.42
CA GLU A 64 2.53 -14.24 4.87
C GLU A 64 2.57 -12.72 4.65
N PRO A 65 3.76 -12.10 4.67
CA PRO A 65 3.90 -10.68 4.33
C PRO A 65 3.39 -10.39 2.92
N ALA A 66 2.81 -9.21 2.72
CA ALA A 66 2.44 -8.77 1.38
C ALA A 66 3.70 -8.71 0.49
N PRO A 67 3.61 -9.16 -0.78
CA PRO A 67 4.72 -9.04 -1.71
C PRO A 67 5.12 -7.58 -1.89
N ASP A 68 6.38 -7.33 -2.24
CA ASP A 68 6.84 -5.98 -2.54
C ASP A 68 6.08 -5.45 -3.78
N PRO A 69 5.39 -4.29 -3.68
CA PRO A 69 4.62 -3.72 -4.78
C PRO A 69 5.50 -3.26 -5.95
N LEU A 70 6.82 -3.20 -5.77
CA LEU A 70 7.83 -2.87 -6.77
C LEU A 70 8.57 -4.09 -7.31
N GLU A 71 8.54 -5.23 -6.61
CA GLU A 71 9.00 -6.50 -7.17
C GLU A 71 7.95 -7.04 -8.14
N VAL A 72 8.06 -6.62 -9.40
CA VAL A 72 7.32 -7.23 -10.51
C VAL A 72 7.68 -8.72 -10.53
N GLN A 73 6.72 -9.60 -10.23
CA GLN A 73 6.94 -11.03 -10.44
C GLN A 73 7.37 -11.24 -11.90
N PRO A 74 8.49 -11.92 -12.18
CA PRO A 74 8.85 -12.24 -13.55
C PRO A 74 7.70 -13.06 -14.14
N ILE A 75 7.17 -12.60 -15.27
CA ILE A 75 6.17 -13.32 -16.05
C ILE A 75 6.77 -14.71 -16.32
N ARG A 76 6.32 -15.74 -15.59
CA ARG A 76 6.64 -17.12 -15.93
C ARG A 76 5.85 -17.43 -17.20
N ARG A 77 6.59 -17.48 -18.31
CA ARG A 77 6.11 -17.82 -19.64
C ARG A 77 5.87 -19.33 -19.77
#